data_AF-A0A3B5LD19-F1
#
_entry.id   AF-A0A3B5LD19-F1
#
_cell.length_a   1.000
_cell.length_b   1.000
_cell.length_c   1.000
_cell.angle_alpha   90.00
_cell.angle_beta   90.00
_cell.angle_gamma   90.00
#
_symmetry.space_group_name_H-M   'P 1'
#
loop_
_entity.id
_entity.type
_entity.pdbx_description
1 polymer ?
#
loop_
_entity_poly.entity_id
_entity_poly.type
_entity_poly.pdbx_seq_one_letter_code
_entity_poly.pdbx_strand_id
1 'polypeptide(L)'
;ILTLANLLCVLRRLLISLFWNSVTVECPSDWTAFNNRCFRFVADAKTWAGAEKNCMSLGGNLASVHSKEDYHQIQTLIFKASRKPSITWIGGSDAQEVIPTVQALHDVVTGC
;
A
#
# COMPACT_ATOMS: atom_id res chain seq x y z
N ILE A 1 25.27 10.31 -42.47
CA ILE A 1 23.95 10.71 -41.93
C ILE A 1 23.28 9.55 -41.16
N LEU A 2 23.30 8.31 -41.67
CA LEU A 2 22.76 7.12 -40.97
C LEU A 2 23.51 6.73 -39.68
N THR A 3 24.80 7.08 -39.56
CA THR A 3 25.61 6.80 -38.36
C THR A 3 25.27 7.72 -37.19
N LEU A 4 25.01 9.00 -37.46
CA LEU A 4 24.68 10.00 -36.44
C LEU A 4 23.32 9.73 -35.79
N ALA A 5 22.32 9.32 -36.58
CA ALA A 5 21.00 8.93 -36.08
C ALA A 5 21.06 7.69 -35.16
N ASN A 6 21.89 6.70 -35.52
CA ASN A 6 22.12 5.51 -34.69
C ASN A 6 22.87 5.87 -33.40
N LEU A 7 23.88 6.75 -33.47
CA LEU A 7 24.62 7.20 -32.29
C LEU A 7 23.71 7.97 -31.32
N LEU A 8 22.86 8.87 -31.82
CA LEU A 8 21.86 9.57 -31.02
C LEU A 8 20.84 8.60 -30.38
N CYS A 9 20.42 7.56 -31.10
CA CYS A 9 19.51 6.53 -30.58
C CYS A 9 20.16 5.70 -29.46
N VAL A 10 21.42 5.29 -29.64
CA VAL A 10 22.18 4.54 -28.63
C VAL A 10 22.45 5.41 -27.40
N LEU A 11 22.83 6.68 -27.57
CA LEU A 11 23.01 7.63 -26.46
C LEU A 11 21.71 7.85 -25.70
N ARG A 12 20.57 7.99 -26.39
CA ARG A 12 19.25 8.11 -25.74
C ARG A 12 18.90 6.86 -24.93
N ARG A 13 19.19 5.66 -25.44
CA ARG A 13 18.99 4.39 -24.71
C ARG A 13 19.90 4.27 -23.49
N LEU A 14 21.18 4.65 -23.62
CA LEU A 14 22.15 4.66 -22.53
C LEU A 14 21.77 5.68 -21.44
N LEU A 15 21.33 6.87 -21.83
CA LEU A 15 20.81 7.86 -20.90
C LEU A 15 19.55 7.35 -20.18
N ILE A 16 18.60 6.72 -20.88
CA ILE A 16 17.43 6.10 -20.24
C ILE A 16 17.85 5.04 -19.22
N SER A 17 18.84 4.18 -19.50
CA SER A 17 19.33 3.20 -18.52
C SER A 17 20.06 3.82 -17.32
N LEU A 18 20.71 4.98 -17.49
CA LEU A 18 21.38 5.70 -16.41
C LEU A 18 20.37 6.46 -15.52
N PHE A 19 19.21 6.83 -16.07
CA PHE A 19 18.12 7.51 -15.35
C PHE A 19 17.02 6.56 -14.86
N TRP A 20 17.00 5.29 -15.28
CA TRP A 20 16.07 4.27 -14.81
C TRP A 20 16.72 3.39 -13.74
N ASN A 21 17.14 4.00 -12.63
CA ASN A 21 17.28 3.23 -11.40
C ASN A 21 15.87 3.01 -10.86
N SER A 22 15.32 1.80 -11.04
CA SER A 22 14.12 1.39 -10.32
C SER A 22 14.46 1.37 -8.83
N VAL A 23 14.09 2.43 -8.10
CA VAL A 23 14.19 2.47 -6.64
C VAL A 23 13.28 1.37 -6.11
N THR A 24 13.86 0.26 -5.68
CA THR A 24 13.14 -0.78 -4.95
C THR A 24 13.07 -0.35 -3.50
N VAL A 25 11.86 -0.13 -2.98
CA VAL A 25 11.68 0.15 -1.55
C VAL A 25 11.96 -1.12 -0.77
N GLU A 26 12.92 -1.04 0.14
CA GLU A 26 13.12 -2.05 1.18
C GLU A 26 12.12 -1.82 2.31
N CYS A 27 11.32 -2.84 2.62
CA CYS A 27 10.36 -2.80 3.71
C CYS A 27 10.85 -3.62 4.91
N PRO A 28 10.45 -3.28 6.14
CA PRO A 28 10.75 -4.10 7.30
C PRO A 28 10.18 -5.52 7.18
N SER A 29 10.65 -6.45 8.01
CA SER A 29 10.12 -7.80 8.04
C SER A 29 8.60 -7.81 8.30
N ASP A 30 7.89 -8.71 7.61
CA ASP A 30 6.42 -8.82 7.54
C ASP A 30 5.66 -7.66 6.86
N TRP A 31 6.36 -6.72 6.21
CA TRP A 31 5.74 -5.71 5.36
C TRP A 31 5.91 -6.08 3.89
N THR A 32 4.90 -5.74 3.08
CA THR A 32 4.89 -6.00 1.64
C THR A 32 5.13 -4.70 0.88
N ALA A 33 6.16 -4.70 0.02
CA ALA A 33 6.50 -3.57 -0.82
C ALA A 33 5.66 -3.56 -2.11
N PHE A 34 4.98 -2.45 -2.38
CA PHE A 34 4.43 -2.15 -3.70
C PHE A 34 4.18 -0.65 -3.88
N ASN A 35 4.23 -0.16 -5.11
CA ASN A 35 4.06 1.27 -5.46
C ASN A 35 4.91 2.22 -4.58
N ASN A 36 6.17 1.84 -4.34
CA ASN A 36 7.13 2.60 -3.55
C ASN A 36 6.66 2.90 -2.10
N ARG A 37 5.85 2.00 -1.53
CA ARG A 37 5.32 2.05 -0.16
C ARG A 37 5.34 0.65 0.45
N CYS A 38 5.23 0.59 1.78
CA CYS A 38 5.17 -0.65 2.55
C CYS A 38 3.79 -0.80 3.17
N PHE A 39 3.22 -2.01 3.08
CA PHE A 39 1.90 -2.32 3.63
C PHE A 39 1.94 -3.57 4.50
N ARG A 40 1.13 -3.61 5.55
CA ARG A 40 0.98 -4.73 6.47
C ARG A 40 -0.46 -4.93 6.90
N PHE A 41 -0.96 -6.12 6.59
CA PHE A 41 -2.23 -6.59 7.14
C PHE A 41 -2.08 -7.02 8.61
N VAL A 42 -2.97 -6.53 9.47
CA VAL A 42 -3.05 -6.86 10.89
C VAL A 42 -4.43 -7.44 11.18
N ALA A 43 -4.46 -8.75 11.43
CA ALA A 43 -5.69 -9.51 11.68
C ALA A 43 -6.23 -9.32 13.11
N ASP A 44 -6.44 -8.07 13.51
CA ASP A 44 -6.96 -7.69 14.82
C ASP A 44 -8.14 -6.72 14.66
N ALA A 45 -9.25 -7.06 15.31
CA ALA A 45 -10.50 -6.32 15.19
C ALA A 45 -10.45 -5.07 16.06
N LYS A 46 -10.61 -3.89 15.45
CA LYS A 46 -10.50 -2.60 16.12
C LYS A 46 -11.55 -1.62 15.62
N THR A 47 -11.83 -0.59 16.41
CA THR A 47 -12.47 0.62 15.89
C THR A 47 -11.53 1.29 14.89
N TRP A 48 -12.06 2.12 14.00
CA TRP A 48 -11.23 2.84 13.03
C TRP A 48 -10.09 3.62 13.71
N ALA A 49 -10.42 4.40 14.76
CA ALA A 49 -9.42 5.16 15.52
C ALA A 49 -8.40 4.25 16.25
N GLY A 50 -8.86 3.10 16.76
CA GLY A 50 -7.98 2.09 17.35
C GLY A 50 -7.02 1.46 16.33
N ALA A 51 -7.49 1.24 15.11
CA ALA A 51 -6.71 0.73 13.98
C ALA A 51 -5.66 1.75 13.53
N GLU A 52 -6.03 3.03 13.38
CA GLU A 52 -5.10 4.12 13.07
C GLU A 52 -4.00 4.24 14.12
N LYS A 53 -4.37 4.29 15.40
CA LYS A 53 -3.41 4.33 16.50
C LYS A 53 -2.47 3.12 16.51
N ASN A 54 -2.97 1.94 16.13
CA ASN A 54 -2.15 0.75 16.01
C ASN A 54 -1.14 0.87 14.86
N CYS A 55 -1.56 1.31 13.67
CA CYS A 55 -0.64 1.55 12.56
C CYS A 55 0.41 2.61 12.91
N MET A 56 0.04 3.69 13.60
CA MET A 56 0.99 4.69 14.11
C MET A 56 2.02 4.08 15.05
N SER A 57 1.64 3.16 15.93
CA SER A 57 2.58 2.46 16.81
C SER A 57 3.55 1.52 16.08
N LEU A 58 3.18 1.08 14.87
CA LEU A 58 4.01 0.27 13.98
C LEU A 58 4.87 1.12 13.03
N GLY A 59 4.80 2.46 13.13
CA GLY A 59 5.55 3.38 12.28
C GLY A 59 4.87 3.70 10.94
N GLY A 60 3.58 3.41 10.80
CA GLY A 60 2.76 3.70 9.62
C GLY A 60 1.46 4.44 9.95
N ASN A 61 0.50 4.42 9.04
CA ASN A 61 -0.87 4.87 9.23
C ASN A 61 -1.80 3.84 8.57
N LEU A 62 -3.12 3.95 8.73
CA LEU A 62 -4.03 3.14 7.92
C LEU A 62 -3.76 3.34 6.43
N ALA A 63 -3.81 2.24 5.68
CA ALA A 63 -3.44 2.20 4.27
C ALA A 63 -4.27 3.16 3.42
N SER A 64 -3.63 4.07 2.69
CA SER A 64 -4.30 4.96 1.76
C SER A 64 -4.26 4.42 0.31
N VAL A 65 -5.42 4.40 -0.34
CA VAL A 65 -5.57 3.92 -1.73
C VAL A 65 -5.48 5.11 -2.67
N HIS A 66 -4.43 5.18 -3.50
CA HIS A 66 -4.21 6.31 -4.43
C HIS A 66 -4.46 5.92 -5.88
N SER A 67 -4.64 4.63 -6.16
CA SER A 67 -4.83 4.10 -7.50
C SER A 67 -5.60 2.78 -7.48
N LYS A 68 -6.12 2.39 -8.65
CA LYS A 68 -6.73 1.06 -8.84
C LYS A 68 -5.73 -0.07 -8.59
N GLU A 69 -4.45 0.16 -8.90
CA GLU A 69 -3.38 -0.81 -8.65
C GLU A 69 -3.16 -1.02 -7.15
N ASP A 70 -3.08 0.06 -6.35
CA ASP A 70 -3.00 -0.04 -4.89
C ASP A 70 -4.16 -0.86 -4.33
N TYR A 71 -5.38 -0.58 -4.80
CA TYR A 71 -6.57 -1.30 -4.37
C TYR A 71 -6.44 -2.82 -4.61
N HIS A 72 -6.04 -3.23 -5.80
CA HIS A 72 -5.87 -4.65 -6.12
C HIS A 72 -4.72 -5.31 -5.34
N GLN A 73 -3.62 -4.61 -5.12
CA GLN A 73 -2.48 -5.11 -4.36
C GLN A 73 -2.83 -5.25 -2.87
N ILE A 74 -3.55 -4.29 -2.29
CA ILE A 74 -4.06 -4.36 -0.92
C ILE A 74 -5.05 -5.53 -0.77
N GLN A 75 -5.98 -5.70 -1.70
CA GLN A 75 -6.89 -6.87 -1.67
C GLN A 75 -6.13 -8.20 -1.74
N THR A 76 -5.10 -8.26 -2.57
CA THR A 76 -4.24 -9.45 -2.69
C THR A 76 -3.48 -9.72 -1.41
N LEU A 77 -2.94 -8.70 -0.76
CA LEU A 77 -2.27 -8.79 0.53
C LEU A 77 -3.21 -9.35 1.61
N ILE A 78 -4.41 -8.78 1.73
CA ILE A 78 -5.44 -9.22 2.68
C ILE A 78 -5.76 -10.70 2.43
N PHE A 79 -6.10 -11.08 1.19
CA PHE A 79 -6.47 -12.45 0.86
C PHE A 79 -5.35 -13.46 1.15
N LYS A 80 -4.08 -13.12 0.84
CA LYS A 80 -2.93 -13.98 1.12
C LYS A 80 -2.73 -14.20 2.61
N ALA A 81 -2.91 -13.15 3.41
CA ALA A 81 -2.71 -13.18 4.86
C ALA A 81 -3.87 -13.85 5.62
N SER A 82 -5.11 -13.52 5.29
CA SER A 82 -6.29 -14.01 6.01
C SER A 82 -6.89 -15.31 5.44
N ARG A 83 -6.50 -15.70 4.21
CA ARG A 83 -7.07 -16.83 3.44
C ARG A 83 -8.58 -16.72 3.16
N LYS A 84 -9.19 -15.55 3.39
CA LYS A 84 -10.61 -15.28 3.12
C LYS A 84 -10.82 -13.80 2.79
N PRO A 85 -11.89 -13.43 2.07
CA PRO A 85 -12.29 -12.02 2.03
C PRO A 85 -12.47 -11.49 3.47
N SER A 86 -11.90 -10.33 3.78
CA SER A 86 -11.98 -9.72 5.11
C SER A 86 -12.27 -8.24 4.98
N ILE A 87 -13.25 -7.75 5.73
CA ILE A 87 -13.55 -6.32 5.80
C ILE A 87 -12.40 -5.68 6.58
N THR A 88 -11.74 -4.69 6.01
CA THR A 88 -10.48 -4.14 6.55
C THR A 88 -10.57 -2.62 6.55
N TRP A 89 -10.17 -1.98 7.65
CA TRP A 89 -10.06 -0.52 7.72
C TRP A 89 -8.95 0.00 6.80
N ILE A 90 -9.23 1.11 6.12
CA ILE A 90 -8.27 1.88 5.30
C ILE A 90 -8.26 3.34 5.75
N GLY A 91 -7.23 4.08 5.33
CA GLY A 91 -7.02 5.47 5.66
C GLY A 91 -8.00 6.37 4.90
N GLY A 92 -9.04 6.81 5.61
CA GLY A 92 -10.07 7.72 5.12
C GLY A 92 -11.18 7.84 6.17
N SER A 93 -11.33 9.01 6.77
CA SER A 93 -12.41 9.33 7.70
C SER A 93 -13.20 10.53 7.16
N ASP A 94 -14.53 10.48 7.23
CA ASP A 94 -15.31 11.71 7.26
C ASP A 94 -15.04 12.45 8.57
N ALA A 95 -15.06 13.79 8.55
CA ALA A 95 -14.75 14.59 9.72
C ALA A 95 -15.91 14.55 10.74
N GLN A 96 -16.04 13.44 11.49
CA GLN A 96 -16.59 13.36 12.85
C GLN A 96 -16.52 11.90 13.32
N GLU A 97 -15.92 11.65 14.49
CA GLU A 97 -16.03 10.36 15.16
C GLU A 97 -17.48 10.15 15.63
N VAL A 98 -18.25 9.36 14.89
CA VAL A 98 -19.45 8.73 15.43
C VAL A 98 -18.95 7.48 16.13
N ILE A 99 -19.25 7.31 17.41
CA ILE A 99 -19.20 6.01 18.07
C ILE A 99 -20.60 5.40 17.85
N PRO A 100 -20.82 4.48 16.90
CA PRO A 100 -22.06 3.71 16.91
C PRO A 100 -21.75 2.37 17.55
N THR A 101 -22.46 2.05 18.61
CA THR A 101 -22.67 0.70 19.13
C THR A 101 -23.32 -0.26 18.12
N VAL A 102 -23.15 -0.03 16.80
CA VAL A 102 -23.83 -0.70 15.69
C VAL A 102 -22.85 -1.23 14.61
N GLN A 103 -21.52 -1.02 14.74
CA GLN A 103 -20.53 -1.57 13.79
C GLN A 103 -19.89 -2.89 14.26
N ALA A 104 -20.59 -3.69 15.06
CA ALA A 104 -20.13 -5.01 15.50
C ALA A 104 -20.69 -6.13 14.61
N LEU A 105 -20.70 -5.93 13.29
CA LEU A 105 -21.06 -6.97 12.34
C LEU A 105 -19.93 -7.10 11.31
N HIS A 106 -19.23 -8.24 11.44
CA HIS A 106 -18.18 -8.82 10.59
C HIS A 106 -16.76 -8.32 10.90
N ASP A 107 -15.95 -9.13 11.60
CA ASP A 107 -14.47 -9.13 11.71
C ASP A 107 -13.70 -7.97 11.01
N VAL A 108 -13.90 -6.70 11.39
CA VAL A 108 -13.23 -5.58 10.70
C VAL A 108 -11.79 -5.47 11.21
N VAL A 109 -10.83 -5.85 10.38
CA VAL A 109 -9.40 -5.94 10.68
C VAL A 109 -8.63 -4.69 10.24
N THR A 110 -7.34 -4.60 10.57
CA THR A 110 -6.53 -3.39 10.39
C THR A 110 -5.60 -3.52 9.17
N GLY A 111 -5.68 -2.58 8.23
CA GLY A 111 -4.76 -2.46 7.10
C GLY A 111 -3.80 -1.30 7.33
N CYS A 112 -2.57 -1.59 7.73
CA CYS A 112 -1.43 -0.70 7.57
C CYS A 112 -0.72 -1.07 6.25
#